data_AF-A0A1R4H453-F1
#
_entry.id   AF-A0A1R4H453-F1
#
_cell.length_a   1.000
_cell.length_b   1.000
_cell.length_c   1.000
_cell.angle_alpha   90.00
_cell.angle_beta   90.00
_cell.angle_gamma   90.00
#
_symmetry.space_group_name_H-M   'P 1'
#
loop_
_entity.id
_entity.type
_entity.pdbx_description
1 polymer ?
#
loop_
_entity_poly.entity_id
_entity_poly.type
_entity_poly.pdbx_seq_one_letter_code
_entity_poly.pdbx_strand_id
1 'polypeptide(L)'
;MNKMLFVLLAITTSTVSAEVFKCKSSTGATEYRPTPCSAPGVQQAVVDIKPMNSQQEEQAQIRLQAWRDEQDANEKAKIKAEKERQTELDKQTELNALTRSATASEQQALAAQRLAGQIEHQNRINTYNSLYEPIHRYGQPNQGSATGYQNSGGAGNDADDSHRRRHGHEGRHQRRHDEQVQHQQQLGDYGVYRPEGSLGNATGE
;
A
#
# COMPACT_ATOMS: atom_id res chain seq x y z
N MET A 1 -42.51 58.67 12.17
CA MET A 1 -42.41 57.36 11.49
C MET A 1 -41.77 56.34 12.45
N ASN A 2 -42.40 56.04 13.60
CA ASN A 2 -41.77 55.22 14.66
C ASN A 2 -42.56 53.95 15.03
N LYS A 3 -43.59 53.59 14.25
CA LYS A 3 -44.46 52.45 14.58
C LYS A 3 -44.03 51.11 13.96
N MET A 4 -43.07 51.12 13.03
CA MET A 4 -42.56 49.89 12.39
C MET A 4 -41.48 49.16 13.20
N LEU A 5 -40.84 49.82 14.18
CA LEU A 5 -39.70 49.24 14.89
C LEU A 5 -40.11 48.26 16.01
N PHE A 6 -41.35 48.33 16.49
CA PHE A 6 -41.86 47.43 17.54
C PHE A 6 -42.29 46.05 17.04
N VAL A 7 -42.60 45.91 15.74
CA VAL A 7 -43.06 44.62 15.18
C VAL A 7 -41.89 43.65 14.96
N LEU A 8 -40.67 44.16 14.72
CA LEU A 8 -39.46 43.34 14.56
C LEU A 8 -38.94 42.76 15.88
N LEU A 9 -39.23 43.38 17.03
CA LEU A 9 -38.75 42.90 18.34
C LEU A 9 -39.59 41.75 18.92
N ALA A 10 -40.78 41.48 18.36
CA ALA A 10 -41.69 40.46 18.87
C ALA A 10 -41.42 39.04 18.31
N ILE A 11 -40.50 38.90 17.34
CA ILE A 11 -40.24 37.63 16.63
C ILE A 11 -39.06 36.85 17.25
N THR A 12 -38.31 37.43 18.20
CA THR A 12 -37.07 36.81 18.73
C THR A 12 -37.24 35.96 19.98
N THR A 13 -38.45 35.77 20.51
CA THR A 13 -38.68 35.04 21.77
C THR A 13 -39.34 33.67 21.61
N SER A 14 -39.15 33.01 20.45
CA SER A 14 -39.45 31.58 20.34
C SER A 14 -38.41 30.80 21.15
N THR A 15 -38.72 30.50 22.41
CA THR A 15 -37.93 29.56 23.22
C THR A 15 -38.00 28.20 22.56
N VAL A 16 -36.98 27.85 21.77
CA VAL A 16 -36.80 26.51 21.23
C VAL A 16 -36.55 25.58 22.41
N SER A 17 -37.61 24.90 22.87
CA SER A 17 -37.46 23.76 23.78
C SER A 17 -36.95 22.61 22.92
N ALA A 18 -35.63 22.42 22.94
CA ALA A 18 -34.97 21.35 22.19
C ALA A 18 -35.24 20.01 22.89
N GLU A 19 -36.34 19.36 22.53
CA GLU A 19 -36.64 18.00 22.98
C GLU A 19 -35.77 17.00 22.22
N VAL A 20 -35.05 16.14 22.95
CA VAL A 20 -34.31 15.02 22.34
C VAL A 20 -35.03 13.73 22.68
N PHE A 21 -35.41 12.98 21.65
CA PHE A 21 -36.08 11.70 21.75
C PHE A 21 -35.06 10.57 21.73
N LYS A 22 -35.09 9.71 22.74
CA LYS A 22 -34.35 8.46 22.78
C LYS A 22 -35.21 7.38 22.13
N CYS A 23 -34.80 6.94 20.95
CA CYS A 23 -35.44 5.87 20.19
C CYS A 23 -34.71 4.56 20.45
N LYS A 24 -35.41 3.55 20.98
CA LYS A 24 -34.90 2.17 21.08
C LYS A 24 -35.52 1.28 20.03
N SER A 25 -34.70 0.75 19.13
CA SER A 25 -35.15 -0.22 18.12
C SER A 25 -35.47 -1.58 18.75
N SER A 26 -36.21 -2.41 18.02
CA SER A 26 -36.47 -3.81 18.39
C SER A 26 -35.20 -4.66 18.49
N THR A 27 -34.11 -4.25 17.83
CA THR A 27 -32.78 -4.88 17.91
C THR A 27 -31.98 -4.44 19.15
N GLY A 28 -32.50 -3.51 19.96
CA GLY A 28 -31.84 -2.98 21.15
C GLY A 28 -30.91 -1.79 20.90
N ALA A 29 -30.72 -1.37 19.64
CA ALA A 29 -29.94 -0.18 19.31
C ALA A 29 -30.65 1.09 19.81
N THR A 30 -29.88 2.03 20.37
CA THR A 30 -30.39 3.29 20.91
C THR A 30 -29.89 4.44 20.05
N GLU A 31 -30.80 5.29 19.60
CA GLU A 31 -30.49 6.49 18.83
C GLU A 31 -31.15 7.71 19.47
N TYR A 32 -30.46 8.84 19.49
CA TYR A 32 -30.98 10.11 20.03
C TYR A 32 -31.28 11.06 18.87
N ARG A 33 -32.53 11.54 18.78
CA ARG A 33 -33.00 12.36 17.66
C ARG A 33 -33.73 13.62 18.12
N PRO A 34 -33.67 14.72 17.36
CA PRO A 34 -34.47 15.92 17.63
C PRO A 34 -35.94 15.77 17.22
N THR A 35 -36.30 14.68 16.54
CA THR A 35 -37.68 14.40 16.09
C THR A 35 -38.20 13.12 16.72
N PRO A 36 -39.53 13.03 16.97
CA PRO A 36 -40.17 11.82 17.49
C PRO A 36 -39.86 10.57 16.64
N CYS A 37 -39.81 9.41 17.29
CA CYS A 37 -39.48 8.16 16.62
C CYS A 37 -40.63 7.76 15.68
N SER A 38 -40.38 7.76 14.36
CA SER A 38 -41.44 7.53 13.36
C SER A 38 -41.75 6.05 13.10
N ALA A 39 -40.96 5.12 13.65
CA ALA A 39 -41.06 3.70 13.30
C ALA A 39 -41.96 2.91 14.26
N PRO A 40 -42.83 2.02 13.76
CA PRO A 40 -43.67 1.17 14.59
C PRO A 40 -42.81 0.17 15.38
N GLY A 41 -43.09 0.01 16.68
CA GLY A 41 -42.36 -0.88 17.58
C GLY A 41 -41.10 -0.28 18.24
N VAL A 42 -40.83 1.01 18.04
CA VAL A 42 -39.75 1.74 18.74
C VAL A 42 -40.26 2.32 20.05
N GLN A 43 -39.60 2.00 21.16
CA GLN A 43 -39.87 2.66 22.43
C GLN A 43 -39.24 4.05 22.42
N GLN A 44 -40.08 5.08 22.60
CA GLN A 44 -39.67 6.48 22.65
C GLN A 44 -39.67 6.96 24.10
N ALA A 45 -38.55 7.53 24.53
CA ALA A 45 -38.47 8.29 25.78
C ALA A 45 -38.04 9.71 25.45
N VAL A 46 -38.78 10.70 25.93
CA VAL A 46 -38.36 12.11 25.86
C VAL A 46 -37.25 12.31 26.89
N VAL A 47 -36.10 12.79 26.44
CA VAL A 47 -34.99 13.16 27.32
C VAL A 47 -35.19 14.62 27.69
N ASP A 48 -35.50 14.86 28.95
CA ASP A 48 -35.68 16.20 29.47
C ASP A 48 -34.31 16.84 29.71
N ILE A 49 -33.95 17.81 28.86
CA ILE A 49 -32.67 18.51 28.95
C ILE A 49 -32.86 19.67 29.92
N LYS A 50 -32.30 19.51 31.13
CA LYS A 50 -32.30 20.60 32.10
C LYS A 50 -31.52 21.78 31.54
N PRO A 51 -32.08 23.01 31.63
CA PRO A 51 -31.35 24.20 31.21
C PRO A 51 -30.08 24.34 32.06
N MET A 52 -28.94 24.44 31.39
CA MET A 52 -27.66 24.74 32.05
C MET A 52 -27.68 26.18 32.56
N ASN A 53 -27.04 26.42 33.72
CA ASN A 53 -26.76 27.78 34.16
C ASN A 53 -25.57 28.35 33.35
N SER A 54 -25.40 29.68 33.36
CA SER A 54 -24.37 30.35 32.55
C SER A 54 -22.95 29.85 32.82
N GLN A 55 -22.63 29.52 34.08
CA GLN A 55 -21.32 28.98 34.46
C GLN A 55 -21.08 27.57 33.89
N GLN A 56 -22.11 26.73 33.85
CA GLN A 56 -22.02 25.38 33.28
C GLN A 56 -21.83 25.43 31.77
N GLU A 57 -22.48 26.37 31.09
CA GLU A 57 -22.31 26.58 29.65
C GLU A 57 -20.87 27.03 29.33
N GLU A 58 -20.34 28.00 30.06
CA GLU A 58 -18.96 28.48 29.87
C GLU A 58 -17.93 27.36 30.11
N GLN A 59 -18.09 26.58 31.19
CA GLN A 59 -17.24 25.43 31.46
C GLN A 59 -17.37 24.32 30.41
N ALA A 60 -18.56 24.14 29.82
CA ALA A 60 -18.76 23.18 28.74
C ALA A 60 -18.09 23.66 27.45
N GLN A 61 -18.16 24.96 27.13
CA GLN A 61 -17.46 25.56 26.00
C GLN A 61 -15.95 25.47 26.14
N ILE A 62 -15.39 25.76 27.33
CA ILE A 62 -13.95 25.61 27.60
C ILE A 62 -13.51 24.16 27.39
N ARG A 63 -14.28 23.19 27.91
CA ARG A 63 -13.98 21.77 27.72
C ARG A 63 -14.08 21.34 26.26
N LEU A 64 -15.07 21.84 25.53
CA LEU A 64 -15.22 21.57 24.10
C LEU A 64 -14.05 22.14 23.30
N GLN A 65 -13.61 23.36 23.62
CA GLN A 65 -12.46 24.00 23.00
C GLN A 65 -11.19 23.17 23.25
N ALA A 66 -10.92 22.82 24.51
CA ALA A 66 -9.75 22.01 24.88
C ALA A 66 -9.75 20.65 24.17
N TRP A 67 -10.92 19.99 24.09
CA TRP A 67 -11.04 18.73 23.37
C TRP A 67 -10.77 18.88 21.87
N ARG A 68 -11.27 19.96 21.23
CA ARG A 68 -10.97 20.26 19.82
C ARG A 68 -9.49 20.50 19.59
N ASP A 69 -8.86 21.29 20.45
CA ASP A 69 -7.43 21.60 20.35
C ASP A 69 -6.58 20.32 20.50
N GLU A 70 -6.99 19.40 21.38
CA GLU A 70 -6.35 18.09 21.54
C GLU A 70 -6.51 17.21 20.28
N GLN A 71 -7.70 17.16 19.70
CA GLN A 71 -7.93 16.41 18.45
C GLN A 71 -7.08 16.97 17.31
N ASP A 72 -7.06 18.29 17.14
CA ASP A 72 -6.27 18.95 16.11
C ASP A 72 -4.76 18.70 16.30
N ALA A 73 -4.28 18.72 17.55
CA ALA A 73 -2.89 18.41 17.86
C ALA A 73 -2.54 16.95 17.53
N ASN A 74 -3.42 16.01 17.87
CA ASN A 74 -3.25 14.59 17.60
C ASN A 74 -3.28 14.30 16.09
N GLU A 75 -4.21 14.90 15.35
CA GLU A 75 -4.28 14.76 13.89
C GLU A 75 -3.00 15.29 13.22
N LYS A 76 -2.53 16.48 13.62
CA LYS A 76 -1.26 17.03 13.12
C LYS A 76 -0.08 16.11 13.43
N ALA A 77 -0.03 15.52 14.62
CA ALA A 77 1.02 14.58 15.00
C ALA A 77 0.98 13.31 14.14
N LYS A 78 -0.21 12.75 13.89
CA LYS A 78 -0.40 11.58 13.02
C LYS A 78 0.04 11.86 11.59
N ILE A 79 -0.38 12.99 11.02
CA ILE A 79 0.00 13.39 9.66
C ILE A 79 1.52 13.55 9.56
N LYS A 80 2.15 14.18 10.55
CA LYS A 80 3.60 14.34 10.58
C LYS A 80 4.33 12.99 10.65
N ALA A 81 3.90 12.11 11.55
CA ALA A 81 4.49 10.78 11.71
C ALA A 81 4.36 9.93 10.43
N GLU A 82 3.20 9.97 9.77
CA GLU A 82 3.01 9.23 8.52
C GLU A 82 3.86 9.80 7.38
N LYS A 83 3.99 11.13 7.30
CA LYS A 83 4.87 11.76 6.32
C LYS A 83 6.33 11.36 6.53
N GLU A 84 6.81 11.37 7.78
CA GLU A 84 8.16 10.94 8.11
C GLU A 84 8.39 9.46 7.74
N ARG A 85 7.43 8.59 8.07
CA ARG A 85 7.46 7.17 7.70
C ARG A 85 7.53 6.98 6.18
N GLN A 86 6.72 7.71 5.42
CA GLN A 86 6.73 7.64 3.96
C GLN A 86 8.06 8.10 3.40
N THR A 87 8.62 9.21 3.89
CA THR A 87 9.92 9.69 3.40
C THR A 87 11.06 8.72 3.67
N GLU A 88 11.00 7.96 4.77
CA GLU A 88 11.98 6.93 5.08
C GLU A 88 11.85 5.73 4.14
N LEU A 89 10.63 5.29 3.87
CA LEU A 89 10.35 4.22 2.89
C LEU A 89 10.81 4.61 1.48
N ASP A 90 10.57 5.85 1.08
CA ASP A 90 10.99 6.36 -0.23
C ASP A 90 12.51 6.35 -0.35
N LYS A 91 13.23 6.84 0.67
CA LYS A 91 14.71 6.80 0.73
C LYS A 91 15.24 5.37 0.65
N GLN A 92 14.67 4.44 1.41
CA GLN A 92 15.10 3.04 1.34
C GLN A 92 14.85 2.43 -0.03
N THR A 93 13.72 2.77 -0.66
CA THR A 93 13.40 2.30 -2.01
C THR A 93 14.39 2.85 -3.03
N GLU A 94 14.74 4.13 -2.93
CA GLU A 94 15.74 4.77 -3.79
C GLU A 94 17.12 4.13 -3.63
N LEU A 95 17.58 3.94 -2.38
CA LEU A 95 18.86 3.29 -2.10
C LEU A 95 18.90 1.86 -2.64
N ASN A 96 17.83 1.09 -2.45
CA ASN A 96 17.73 -0.27 -2.98
C ASN A 96 17.75 -0.29 -4.51
N ALA A 97 17.08 0.66 -5.17
CA ALA A 97 17.12 0.79 -6.62
C ALA A 97 18.53 1.11 -7.13
N LEU A 98 19.23 2.02 -6.44
CA LEU A 98 20.61 2.38 -6.75
C LEU A 98 21.57 1.20 -6.55
N THR A 99 21.43 0.44 -5.47
CA THR A 99 22.25 -0.77 -5.25
C THR A 99 22.01 -1.79 -6.36
N ARG A 100 20.76 -2.03 -6.74
CA ARG A 100 20.44 -2.97 -7.83
C ARG A 100 21.04 -2.53 -9.17
N SER A 101 20.98 -1.24 -9.49
CA SER A 101 21.56 -0.73 -10.74
C SER A 101 23.08 -0.82 -10.73
N ALA A 102 23.74 -0.49 -9.60
CA ALA A 102 25.18 -0.64 -9.44
C ALA A 102 25.63 -2.10 -9.60
N THR A 103 24.95 -3.04 -8.94
CA THR A 103 25.25 -4.48 -9.08
C THR A 103 25.03 -4.98 -10.51
N ALA A 104 23.96 -4.55 -11.18
CA ALA A 104 23.72 -4.93 -12.57
C ALA A 104 24.84 -4.41 -13.51
N SER A 105 25.27 -3.16 -13.30
CA SER A 105 26.37 -2.55 -14.04
C SER A 105 27.69 -3.30 -13.83
N GLU A 106 28.00 -3.66 -12.58
CA GLU A 106 29.20 -4.44 -12.25
C GLU A 106 29.19 -5.82 -12.93
N GLN A 107 28.05 -6.52 -12.88
CA GLN A 107 27.90 -7.82 -13.55
C GLN A 107 28.08 -7.71 -15.07
N GLN A 108 27.54 -6.66 -15.69
CA GLN A 108 27.72 -6.41 -17.11
C GLN A 108 29.19 -6.13 -17.46
N ALA A 109 29.88 -5.32 -16.65
CA ALA A 109 31.31 -5.04 -16.83
C ALA A 109 32.16 -6.32 -16.72
N LEU A 110 31.88 -7.16 -15.72
CA LEU A 110 32.56 -8.46 -15.55
C LEU A 110 32.28 -9.41 -16.72
N ALA A 111 31.05 -9.45 -17.23
CA ALA A 111 30.71 -10.26 -18.40
C ALA A 111 31.45 -9.78 -19.66
N ALA A 112 31.54 -8.46 -19.86
CA ALA A 112 32.28 -7.88 -20.98
C ALA A 112 33.79 -8.18 -20.88
N GLN A 113 34.38 -8.10 -19.69
CA GLN A 113 35.79 -8.46 -19.48
C GLN A 113 36.07 -9.93 -19.79
N ARG A 114 35.17 -10.85 -19.38
CA ARG A 114 35.30 -12.29 -19.71
C ARG A 114 35.25 -12.52 -21.21
N LEU A 115 34.31 -11.87 -21.90
CA LEU A 115 34.20 -11.98 -23.36
C LEU A 115 35.44 -11.43 -24.06
N ALA A 116 35.94 -10.26 -23.64
CA ALA A 116 37.16 -9.67 -24.18
C ALA A 116 38.36 -10.61 -24.01
N GLY A 117 38.53 -11.20 -22.82
CA GLY A 117 39.58 -12.19 -22.56
C GLY A 117 39.49 -13.44 -23.44
N GLN A 118 38.27 -13.93 -23.73
CA GLN A 118 38.06 -15.04 -24.66
C GLN A 118 38.45 -14.67 -26.10
N ILE A 119 38.06 -13.48 -26.56
CA ILE A 119 38.42 -12.98 -27.89
C ILE A 119 39.94 -12.84 -28.03
N GLU A 120 40.62 -12.27 -27.02
CA GLU A 120 42.09 -12.17 -27.01
C GLU A 120 42.77 -13.53 -27.03
N HIS A 121 42.23 -14.51 -26.32
CA HIS A 121 42.75 -15.87 -26.32
C HIS A 121 42.59 -16.52 -27.70
N GLN A 122 41.42 -16.39 -28.31
CA GLN A 122 41.15 -16.90 -29.66
C GLN A 122 42.06 -16.23 -30.70
N ASN A 123 42.22 -14.91 -30.63
CA ASN A 123 43.10 -14.16 -31.51
C ASN A 123 44.57 -14.60 -31.37
N ARG A 124 45.02 -14.92 -30.15
CA ARG A 124 46.35 -15.50 -29.94
C ARG A 124 46.49 -16.85 -30.63
N ILE A 125 45.57 -17.79 -30.42
CA ILE A 125 45.62 -19.12 -31.06
C ILE A 125 45.62 -19.00 -32.59
N ASN A 126 44.74 -18.16 -33.14
CA ASN A 126 44.66 -17.95 -34.59
C ASN A 126 45.95 -17.35 -35.17
N THR A 127 46.58 -16.41 -34.46
CA THR A 127 47.88 -15.84 -34.87
C THR A 127 48.96 -16.92 -34.94
N TYR A 128 49.01 -17.83 -33.96
CA TYR A 128 49.98 -18.95 -33.97
C TYR A 128 49.71 -19.96 -35.09
N ASN A 129 48.44 -20.29 -35.39
CA ASN A 129 48.09 -21.19 -36.49
C ASN A 129 48.39 -20.59 -37.87
N SER A 130 48.21 -19.28 -38.06
CA SER A 130 48.52 -18.60 -39.32
C SER A 130 50.03 -18.56 -39.65
N LEU A 131 50.90 -18.66 -38.65
CA LEU A 131 52.36 -18.71 -38.83
C LEU A 131 52.88 -20.11 -39.14
N TYR A 132 52.03 -21.13 -38.99
CA TYR A 132 52.29 -22.53 -39.30
C TYR A 132 51.29 -23.03 -40.35
N GLU A 133 51.23 -22.37 -41.51
CA GLU A 133 50.62 -23.02 -42.67
C GLU A 133 51.50 -24.23 -43.05
N PRO A 134 50.95 -25.47 -43.05
CA PRO A 134 51.68 -26.61 -43.57
C PRO A 134 51.95 -26.33 -45.05
N ILE A 135 53.22 -26.39 -45.45
CA ILE A 135 53.63 -26.29 -46.85
C ILE A 135 52.88 -27.36 -47.64
N HIS A 136 51.81 -26.97 -48.33
CA HIS A 136 51.10 -27.85 -49.24
C HIS A 136 52.06 -28.16 -50.39
N ARG A 137 52.60 -29.38 -50.34
CA ARG A 137 53.47 -29.94 -51.37
C ARG A 137 52.66 -30.01 -52.67
N TYR A 138 52.95 -29.11 -53.60
CA TYR A 138 52.43 -29.17 -54.97
C TYR A 138 52.81 -30.53 -55.58
N GLY A 139 51.79 -31.33 -55.91
CA GLY A 139 52.01 -32.60 -56.56
C GLY A 139 50.73 -33.38 -56.82
N GLN A 140 49.91 -32.94 -57.77
CA GLN A 140 49.62 -33.69 -59.01
C GLN A 140 48.38 -33.15 -59.75
N PRO A 141 48.38 -33.20 -61.10
CA PRO A 141 47.22 -32.88 -61.92
C PRO A 141 46.28 -34.08 -62.10
N ASN A 142 44.99 -33.80 -61.87
CA ASN A 142 43.81 -34.14 -62.69
C ASN A 142 43.60 -35.58 -63.18
N GLN A 143 42.46 -36.20 -62.81
CA GLN A 143 41.40 -36.74 -63.70
C GLN A 143 40.53 -37.77 -62.96
N GLY A 144 39.20 -37.65 -63.06
CA GLY A 144 38.33 -38.82 -62.85
C GLY A 144 36.90 -38.57 -62.37
N SER A 145 35.99 -38.49 -63.34
CA SER A 145 34.61 -39.00 -63.30
C SER A 145 33.52 -38.25 -62.51
N ALA A 146 32.70 -37.54 -63.29
CA ALA A 146 31.28 -37.39 -63.03
C ALA A 146 30.55 -38.74 -63.10
N THR A 147 29.59 -38.96 -62.19
CA THR A 147 28.36 -39.80 -62.22
C THR A 147 28.06 -40.18 -60.76
N GLY A 148 26.86 -40.10 -60.18
CA GLY A 148 25.52 -39.85 -60.68
C GLY A 148 24.54 -39.72 -59.51
N TYR A 149 23.28 -39.45 -59.88
CA TYR A 149 22.08 -39.33 -59.07
C TYR A 149 21.94 -40.33 -57.91
N GLN A 150 21.40 -39.87 -56.76
CA GLN A 150 20.13 -40.37 -56.22
C GLN A 150 19.55 -39.50 -55.09
N ASN A 151 18.23 -39.55 -55.04
CA ASN A 151 17.26 -38.68 -54.39
C ASN A 151 16.67 -39.40 -53.16
N SER A 152 16.55 -38.70 -52.02
CA SER A 152 15.59 -38.97 -50.93
C SER A 152 15.72 -37.79 -49.94
N GLY A 153 14.75 -36.90 -49.75
CA GLY A 153 13.36 -37.20 -49.39
C GLY A 153 13.27 -37.38 -47.88
N GLY A 154 12.90 -36.32 -47.14
CA GLY A 154 12.71 -36.41 -45.69
C GLY A 154 12.37 -35.08 -45.05
N ALA A 155 11.07 -34.84 -44.86
CA ALA A 155 10.51 -33.73 -44.11
C ALA A 155 10.73 -33.86 -42.59
N GLY A 156 10.71 -32.72 -41.91
CA GLY A 156 10.51 -32.58 -40.45
C GLY A 156 11.81 -32.53 -39.64
N ASN A 157 11.90 -31.86 -38.50
CA ASN A 157 11.00 -31.03 -37.70
C ASN A 157 11.91 -30.30 -36.69
N ASP A 158 11.50 -29.12 -36.24
CA ASP A 158 11.58 -28.69 -34.84
C ASP A 158 12.76 -29.21 -33.99
N ALA A 159 13.93 -28.59 -34.11
CA ALA A 159 15.05 -28.84 -33.21
C ALA A 159 15.59 -27.58 -32.49
N ASP A 160 14.87 -26.45 -32.54
CA ASP A 160 15.30 -25.19 -31.91
C ASP A 160 14.47 -24.78 -30.67
N ASP A 161 13.56 -25.65 -30.18
CA ASP A 161 12.70 -25.34 -29.01
C ASP A 161 12.85 -26.32 -27.83
N SER A 162 13.86 -27.20 -27.84
CA SER A 162 14.11 -28.17 -26.76
C SER A 162 15.12 -27.72 -25.69
N HIS A 163 15.85 -26.63 -25.90
CA HIS A 163 16.76 -26.09 -24.87
C HIS A 163 16.15 -25.01 -23.97
N ARG A 164 14.93 -24.52 -24.27
CA ARG A 164 14.25 -23.50 -23.45
C ARG A 164 13.43 -24.08 -22.28
N ARG A 165 13.22 -25.40 -22.21
CA ARG A 165 12.38 -26.04 -21.18
C ARG A 165 13.14 -26.72 -20.03
N ARG A 166 14.48 -26.65 -19.97
CA ARG A 166 15.26 -27.38 -18.93
C ARG A 166 15.78 -26.55 -17.76
N HIS A 167 15.53 -25.25 -17.72
CA HIS A 167 15.70 -24.45 -16.51
C HIS A 167 14.33 -24.02 -16.00
N GLY A 168 13.94 -24.66 -14.90
CA GLY A 168 12.63 -24.59 -14.29
C GLY A 168 12.16 -23.16 -14.06
N HIS A 169 10.93 -22.92 -14.51
CA HIS A 169 10.10 -21.77 -14.15
C HIS A 169 9.31 -22.05 -12.86
N GLU A 170 9.86 -22.86 -11.94
CA GLU A 170 9.30 -23.10 -10.61
C GLU A 170 10.13 -22.32 -9.59
N GLY A 171 9.61 -21.16 -9.19
CA GLY A 171 10.27 -20.35 -8.15
C GLY A 171 9.80 -18.91 -8.04
N ARG A 172 8.80 -18.48 -8.82
CA ARG A 172 8.36 -17.08 -8.85
C ARG A 172 6.91 -16.84 -8.41
N HIS A 173 6.32 -17.68 -7.56
CA HIS A 173 4.99 -17.35 -7.00
C HIS A 173 4.76 -17.65 -5.50
N GLN A 174 5.76 -18.07 -4.71
CA GLN A 174 5.53 -18.27 -3.27
C GLN A 174 5.88 -17.07 -2.36
N ARG A 175 6.40 -15.95 -2.88
CA ARG A 175 6.80 -14.78 -2.04
C ARG A 175 5.80 -13.63 -2.01
N ARG A 176 4.54 -13.83 -2.42
CA ARG A 176 3.47 -12.83 -2.27
C ARG A 176 2.46 -13.14 -1.18
N HIS A 177 2.51 -14.32 -0.55
CA HIS A 177 1.57 -14.67 0.51
C HIS A 177 2.08 -14.36 1.92
N ASP A 178 3.40 -14.31 2.16
CA ASP A 178 3.94 -14.08 3.51
C ASP A 178 3.98 -12.59 3.92
N GLU A 179 4.04 -11.65 2.98
CA GLU A 179 3.96 -10.22 3.30
C GLU A 179 2.51 -9.75 3.61
N GLN A 180 1.48 -10.48 3.16
CA GLN A 180 0.10 -10.15 3.54
C GLN A 180 -0.28 -10.63 4.95
N VAL A 181 0.37 -11.68 5.47
CA VAL A 181 0.03 -12.20 6.81
C VAL A 181 0.70 -11.37 7.92
N GLN A 182 1.89 -10.81 7.69
CA GLN A 182 2.54 -9.95 8.69
C GLN A 182 1.89 -8.58 8.84
N HIS A 183 1.26 -8.03 7.80
CA HIS A 183 0.54 -6.76 7.93
C HIS A 183 -0.80 -6.88 8.65
N GLN A 184 -1.37 -8.08 8.78
CA GLN A 184 -2.63 -8.28 9.49
C GLN A 184 -2.44 -8.54 11.00
N GLN A 185 -1.26 -8.99 11.44
CA GLN A 185 -1.01 -9.23 12.87
C GLN A 185 -0.56 -7.99 13.65
N GLN A 186 -0.11 -6.91 13.00
CA GLN A 186 0.26 -5.65 13.68
C GLN A 186 -0.91 -4.69 13.93
N LEU A 187 -2.13 -5.01 13.48
CA LEU A 187 -3.32 -4.20 13.74
C LEU A 187 -4.19 -4.74 14.89
N GLY A 188 -3.71 -5.75 15.62
CA GLY A 188 -4.47 -6.44 16.67
C GLY A 188 -4.36 -5.87 18.08
N ASP A 189 -3.55 -4.84 18.33
CA ASP A 189 -3.17 -4.46 19.71
C ASP A 189 -3.40 -2.98 20.06
N TYR A 190 -4.41 -2.35 19.46
CA TYR A 190 -4.91 -1.05 19.92
C TYR A 190 -6.12 -1.24 20.84
N GLY A 191 -5.80 -1.53 22.10
CA GLY A 191 -6.41 -0.89 23.27
C GLY A 191 -7.94 -0.90 23.34
N VAL A 192 -8.49 -1.96 23.94
CA VAL A 192 -9.81 -1.93 24.56
C VAL A 192 -9.77 -0.91 25.70
N TYR A 193 -10.25 0.31 25.45
CA TYR A 193 -10.48 1.31 26.48
C TYR A 193 -11.66 0.85 27.35
N ARG A 194 -11.35 0.34 28.54
CA ARG A 194 -12.31 -0.01 29.58
C ARG A 194 -12.49 1.21 30.49
N PRO A 195 -13.59 1.98 30.40
CA PRO A 195 -13.86 3.00 31.40
C PRO A 195 -14.36 2.31 32.67
N GLU A 196 -13.46 2.06 33.63
CA GLU A 196 -13.87 1.78 35.01
C GLU A 196 -14.32 3.08 35.67
N GLY A 197 -15.58 3.44 35.44
CA GLY A 197 -16.29 4.44 36.23
C GLY A 197 -16.72 3.83 37.57
N SER A 198 -15.82 3.87 38.54
CA SER A 198 -16.14 3.64 39.95
C SER A 198 -17.00 4.80 40.47
N LEU A 199 -18.31 4.57 40.54
CA LEU A 199 -19.24 5.44 41.27
C LEU A 199 -19.06 5.16 42.77
N GLY A 200 -18.23 5.97 43.41
CA GLY A 200 -18.19 6.08 44.87
C GLY A 200 -19.50 6.69 45.36
N ASN A 201 -20.30 5.88 46.06
CA ASN A 201 -21.45 6.30 46.84
C ASN A 201 -21.01 7.28 47.94
N ALA A 202 -21.57 8.49 47.91
CA ALA A 202 -21.61 9.39 49.05
C ALA A 202 -23.00 9.28 49.72
N THR A 203 -23.13 8.35 50.65
CA THR A 203 -23.98 8.52 51.84
C THR A 203 -23.15 9.35 52.82
N GLY A 204 -23.55 10.51 53.32
CA GLY A 204 -24.82 10.81 53.97
C GLY A 204 -24.55 10.86 55.47
N GLU A 205 -24.27 12.07 55.98
CA GLU A 205 -24.60 12.60 57.32
C GLU A 205 -24.19 14.08 57.39
#